data_AF-A0A4Y7U2H9-F1
#
_entry.id   AF-A0A4Y7U2H9-F1
#
_cell.length_a   1.000
_cell.length_b   1.000
_cell.length_c   1.000
_cell.angle_alpha   90.00
_cell.angle_beta   90.00
_cell.angle_gamma   90.00
#
_symmetry.space_group_name_H-M   'P 1'
#
loop_
_entity.id
_entity.type
_entity.pdbx_description
1 polymer ?
#
loop_
_entity_poly.entity_id
_entity_poly.type
_entity_poly.pdbx_seq_one_letter_code
_entity_poly.pdbx_strand_id
1 'polypeptide(L)'
;ESQQKEKEGELILSKLTPTDQLILLDENGKNFSSVGFSEELQKKMNSGIKTLVFVIGGPYGFSDTVYSKAQGKISLSLMTFSHQMVRLFFIEQLYRG
;
A
#
# COMPACT_ATOMS: atom_id res chain seq x y z
N GLU A 1 10.53 -0.99 18.51
CA GLU A 1 10.02 -1.36 17.17
C GLU A 1 8.56 -1.81 17.20
N SER A 2 8.22 -2.97 17.81
CA SER A 2 6.85 -3.50 17.82
C SER A 2 5.80 -2.52 18.36
N GLN A 3 6.05 -1.86 19.51
CA GLN A 3 5.12 -0.86 20.06
C GLN A 3 4.91 0.36 19.13
N GLN A 4 5.91 0.72 18.32
CA GLN A 4 5.78 1.80 17.36
C GLN A 4 4.91 1.37 16.17
N LYS A 5 5.14 0.15 15.65
CA LYS A 5 4.31 -0.45 14.59
C LYS A 5 2.84 -0.51 14.99
N GLU A 6 2.55 -0.91 16.24
CA GLU A 6 1.17 -0.96 16.74
C GLU A 6 0.51 0.43 16.74
N LYS A 7 1.18 1.45 17.30
CA LYS A 7 0.66 2.82 17.32
C LYS A 7 0.45 3.40 15.91
N GLU A 8 1.40 3.19 15.01
CA GLU A 8 1.26 3.59 13.61
C GLU A 8 0.11 2.84 12.93
N GLY A 9 -0.04 1.55 13.23
CA GLY A 9 -1.12 0.71 12.74
C GLY A 9 -2.50 1.17 13.20
N GLU A 10 -2.67 1.51 14.48
CA GLU A 10 -3.90 2.10 15.01
C GLU A 10 -4.27 3.40 14.28
N LEU A 11 -3.29 4.27 13.99
CA LEU A 11 -3.50 5.50 13.23
C LEU A 11 -3.87 5.27 11.77
N ILE A 12 -3.35 4.21 11.15
CA ILE A 12 -3.73 3.81 9.79
C ILE A 12 -5.15 3.27 9.79
N LEU A 13 -5.44 2.29 10.65
CA LEU A 13 -6.71 1.58 10.68
C LEU A 13 -7.88 2.48 11.09
N SER A 14 -7.66 3.45 11.98
CA SER A 14 -8.68 4.43 12.37
C SER A 14 -9.14 5.37 11.24
N LYS A 15 -8.38 5.46 10.15
CA LYS A 15 -8.74 6.25 8.96
C LYS A 15 -9.50 5.47 7.89
N LEU A 16 -9.61 4.14 8.06
CA LEU A 16 -10.24 3.27 7.07
C LEU A 16 -11.73 3.06 7.40
N THR A 17 -12.53 2.96 6.35
CA THR A 17 -13.90 2.45 6.44
C THR A 17 -13.94 0.94 6.19
N PRO A 18 -14.99 0.22 6.64
CA PRO A 18 -15.11 -1.21 6.38
C PRO A 18 -15.11 -1.61 4.90
N THR A 19 -15.48 -0.68 4.01
CA THR A 19 -15.56 -0.90 2.56
C THR A 19 -14.29 -0.55 1.80
N ASP A 20 -13.31 0.06 2.45
CA ASP A 20 -12.05 0.44 1.80
C ASP A 20 -11.21 -0.82 1.52
N GLN A 21 -10.60 -0.88 0.34
CA GLN A 21 -9.55 -1.85 0.08
C GLN A 21 -8.18 -1.23 0.40
N LEU A 22 -7.51 -1.81 1.40
CA LEU A 22 -6.19 -1.43 1.85
C LEU A 22 -5.11 -2.22 1.10
N ILE A 23 -4.20 -1.51 0.44
CA ILE A 23 -3.02 -2.06 -0.22
C ILE A 23 -1.78 -1.47 0.44
N LEU A 24 -0.86 -2.34 0.87
CA LEU A 24 0.39 -1.92 1.51
C LEU A 24 1.48 -1.74 0.46
N LEU A 25 2.22 -0.64 0.55
CA LEU A 25 3.49 -0.48 -0.16
C LEU A 25 4.59 -1.07 0.71
N ASP A 26 5.04 -2.26 0.33
CA ASP A 26 5.87 -3.16 1.13
C ASP A 26 6.87 -3.88 0.22
N GLU A 27 8.13 -3.99 0.64
CA GLU A 27 9.19 -4.63 -0.15
C GLU A 27 8.92 -6.12 -0.43
N ASN A 28 8.15 -6.79 0.44
CA ASN A 28 7.71 -8.17 0.28
C ASN A 28 6.38 -8.29 -0.49
N GLY A 29 5.94 -7.21 -1.13
CA GLY A 29 4.76 -7.18 -1.99
C GLY A 29 5.04 -7.72 -3.39
N LYS A 30 3.97 -7.82 -4.20
CA LYS A 30 4.10 -8.20 -5.61
C LYS A 30 4.72 -7.04 -6.40
N ASN A 31 5.70 -7.33 -7.24
CA ASN A 31 6.23 -6.38 -8.21
C ASN A 31 5.36 -6.36 -9.47
N PHE A 32 5.26 -5.18 -10.07
CA PHE A 32 4.56 -4.97 -11.33
C PHE A 32 5.46 -4.22 -12.30
N SER A 33 5.30 -4.47 -13.61
CA SER A 33 5.66 -3.47 -14.61
C SER A 33 4.63 -2.34 -14.58
N SER A 34 4.95 -1.17 -15.14
CA SER A 34 3.99 -0.05 -15.19
C SER A 34 2.68 -0.44 -15.89
N VAL A 35 2.75 -1.19 -16.99
CA VAL A 35 1.56 -1.71 -17.69
C VAL A 35 0.79 -2.69 -16.80
N GLY A 36 1.48 -3.63 -16.14
CA GLY A 36 0.83 -4.58 -15.24
C GLY A 36 0.17 -3.91 -14.02
N PHE A 37 0.73 -2.80 -13.54
CA PHE A 37 0.13 -2.00 -12.47
C PHE A 37 -1.14 -1.27 -12.96
N SER A 38 -1.11 -0.66 -14.15
CA SER A 38 -2.29 -0.04 -14.77
C SER A 38 -3.43 -1.05 -14.98
N GLU A 39 -3.11 -2.25 -15.47
CA GLU A 39 -4.11 -3.32 -15.61
C GLU A 39 -4.71 -3.75 -14.27
N GLU A 40 -3.89 -3.85 -13.22
CA GLU A 40 -4.37 -4.18 -11.88
C GLU A 40 -5.29 -3.07 -11.32
N LEU A 41 -4.91 -1.80 -11.49
CA LEU A 41 -5.76 -0.66 -11.13
C LEU A 41 -7.10 -0.71 -11.87
N GLN A 42 -7.08 -0.96 -13.19
CA GLN A 42 -8.30 -1.06 -14.00
C GLN A 42 -9.21 -2.21 -13.50
N LYS A 43 -8.65 -3.37 -13.16
CA LYS A 43 -9.42 -4.48 -12.57
C LYS A 43 -10.08 -4.06 -11.25
N LYS A 44 -9.36 -3.35 -10.39
CA LYS A 44 -9.91 -2.83 -9.13
C LYS A 44 -11.03 -1.83 -9.37
N MET A 45 -10.85 -0.89 -10.31
CA MET A 45 -11.89 0.08 -10.70
C MET A 45 -13.16 -0.62 -11.22
N ASN A 46 -12.99 -1.67 -12.03
CA ASN A 46 -14.12 -2.44 -12.59
C ASN A 46 -14.83 -3.34 -11.57
N SER A 47 -14.22 -3.60 -10.40
CA SER A 47 -14.77 -4.53 -9.39
C SER A 47 -15.82 -3.90 -8.47
N GLY A 48 -16.19 -2.63 -8.68
CA GLY A 48 -17.20 -1.93 -7.87
C GLY A 48 -16.70 -1.47 -6.50
N ILE A 49 -15.39 -1.54 -6.24
CA ILE A 49 -14.76 -0.95 -5.06
C ILE A 49 -14.96 0.57 -5.10
N LYS A 50 -15.43 1.16 -4.00
CA LYS A 50 -15.59 2.61 -3.88
C LYS A 50 -14.30 3.34 -3.57
N THR A 51 -13.46 2.76 -2.71
CA THR A 51 -12.24 3.39 -2.21
C THR A 51 -11.10 2.39 -2.20
N LEU A 52 -10.00 2.74 -2.88
CA LEU A 52 -8.73 2.02 -2.84
C LEU A 52 -7.72 2.88 -2.06
N VAL A 53 -7.15 2.34 -0.99
CA VAL A 53 -6.24 3.04 -0.10
C VAL A 53 -4.86 2.41 -0.19
N PHE A 54 -3.87 3.20 -0.59
CA PHE A 54 -2.47 2.80 -0.56
C PHE A 54 -1.78 3.41 0.65
N VAL A 55 -1.04 2.59 1.41
CA VAL A 55 -0.35 3.04 2.62
C VAL A 55 1.14 2.77 2.52
N ILE A 56 1.93 3.78 2.88
CA ILE A 56 3.39 3.70 3.03
C ILE A 56 3.68 3.46 4.51
N GLY A 57 4.39 2.39 4.82
CA GLY A 57 4.73 2.01 6.19
C GLY A 57 5.78 2.92 6.83
N GLY A 58 5.93 2.77 8.14
CA GLY A 58 7.06 3.32 8.90
C GLY A 58 8.37 2.58 8.59
N PRO A 59 9.51 3.00 9.19
CA PRO A 59 10.84 2.53 8.78
C PRO A 59 11.07 1.07 9.15
N TYR A 60 10.16 0.51 9.93
CA TYR A 60 10.16 -0.86 10.37
C TYR A 60 9.09 -1.71 9.67
N GLY A 61 8.26 -1.12 8.79
CA GLY A 61 7.11 -1.78 8.17
C GLY A 61 5.82 -1.63 8.98
N PHE A 62 4.91 -2.59 8.85
CA PHE A 62 3.57 -2.54 9.44
C PHE A 62 3.41 -3.46 10.65
N SER A 63 2.38 -3.23 11.46
CA SER A 63 1.94 -4.18 12.50
C SER A 63 1.22 -5.38 11.88
N ASP A 64 1.18 -6.50 12.61
CA ASP A 64 0.47 -7.72 12.19
C ASP A 64 -1.04 -7.46 11.99
N THR A 65 -1.61 -6.54 12.77
CA THR A 65 -2.99 -6.09 12.65
C THR A 65 -3.27 -5.41 11.30
N VAL A 66 -2.33 -4.58 10.82
CA VAL A 66 -2.42 -3.95 9.49
C VAL A 66 -2.22 -4.98 8.38
N TYR A 67 -1.23 -5.87 8.53
CA TYR A 67 -1.02 -6.95 7.56
C TYR A 67 -2.26 -7.85 7.40
N SER A 68 -2.92 -8.19 8.50
CA SER A 68 -4.14 -9.01 8.50
C SER A 68 -5.33 -8.30 7.86
N LYS A 69 -5.39 -6.96 7.94
CA LYS A 69 -6.48 -6.17 7.35
C LYS A 69 -6.28 -5.88 5.87
N ALA A 70 -5.04 -5.88 5.38
CA ALA A 70 -4.72 -5.55 4.00
C ALA A 70 -5.23 -6.60 3.00
N GLN A 71 -5.70 -6.15 1.84
CA GLN A 71 -6.18 -7.00 0.74
C GLN A 71 -5.08 -7.24 -0.32
N GLY A 72 -3.90 -6.64 -0.15
CA GLY A 72 -2.77 -6.82 -1.04
C GLY A 72 -1.54 -6.05 -0.60
N LYS A 73 -0.40 -6.41 -1.20
CA LYS A 73 0.89 -5.74 -0.99
C LYS A 73 1.57 -5.53 -2.34
N ILE A 74 2.13 -4.35 -2.56
CA ILE A 74 2.86 -3.98 -3.77
C ILE A 74 4.28 -3.59 -3.39
N SER A 75 5.24 -4.16 -4.11
CA SER A 75 6.65 -3.80 -4.01
C SER A 75 7.05 -2.94 -5.21
N LEU A 76 7.57 -1.74 -4.94
CA LEU A 76 8.05 -0.82 -5.98
C LEU A 76 9.41 -1.22 -6.55
N SER A 77 10.20 -1.95 -5.77
CA SER A 77 11.55 -2.38 -6.13
C SER A 77 12.02 -3.47 -5.18
N LEU A 78 13.01 -4.26 -5.60
CA LEU A 78 13.78 -5.12 -4.72
C LEU A 78 14.73 -4.33 -3.80
N MET A 79 14.93 -3.04 -4.10
CA MET A 79 15.72 -2.12 -3.26
C MET A 79 14.83 -1.40 -2.26
N THR A 80 15.35 -1.19 -1.05
CA THR A 80 14.67 -0.38 -0.03
C THR A 80 14.84 1.10 -0.31
N PHE A 81 13.72 1.83 -0.37
CA PHE A 81 13.70 3.28 -0.52
C PHE A 81 13.18 3.95 0.76
N SER A 82 13.62 5.19 1.00
CA SER A 82 13.03 6.00 2.07
C SER A 82 11.57 6.32 1.74
N HIS A 83 10.72 6.49 2.76
CA HIS A 83 9.29 6.70 2.53
C HIS A 83 9.00 8.01 1.77
N GLN A 84 9.89 9.00 1.89
CA GLN A 84 9.79 10.26 1.15
C GLN A 84 9.92 10.02 -0.36
N MET A 85 10.83 9.12 -0.76
CA MET A 85 10.98 8.73 -2.17
C MET A 85 9.84 7.83 -2.62
N VAL A 86 9.43 6.85 -1.81
CA VAL A 86 8.29 5.95 -2.11
C VAL A 86 7.04 6.75 -2.45
N ARG A 87 6.76 7.83 -1.71
CA ARG A 87 5.61 8.71 -1.99
C ARG A 87 5.67 9.31 -3.38
N LEU A 88 6.83 9.82 -3.80
CA LEU A 88 7.00 10.44 -5.12
C LEU A 88 6.90 9.40 -6.24
N PHE A 89 7.60 8.27 -6.11
CA PHE A 89 7.55 7.20 -7.12
C PHE A 89 6.14 6.63 -7.27
N PHE A 90 5.44 6.41 -6.16
CA PHE A 90 4.10 5.84 -6.21
C PHE A 90 3.09 6.80 -6.84
N ILE A 91 3.13 8.09 -6.50
CA ILE A 91 2.24 9.09 -7.12
C ILE A 91 2.50 9.18 -8.63
N GLU A 92 3.77 9.12 -9.04
CA GLU A 92 4.12 9.13 -10.46
C GLU A 92 3.60 7.90 -11.19
N GLN A 93 3.75 6.69 -10.63
CA GLN A 93 3.20 5.47 -11.24
C GLN A 93 1.67 5.46 -11.26
N LEU A 94 1.01 6.08 -10.27
CA LEU A 94 -0.45 6.25 -10.26
C LEU A 94 -0.92 7.23 -11.33
N TYR A 95 -0.15 8.28 -11.62
CA TYR A 95 -0.44 9.22 -12.70
C TYR A 95 -0.19 8.62 -14.10
N ARG A 96 0.84 7.77 -14.21
CA ARG A 96 1.24 7.14 -15.47
C ARG A 96 0.29 6.03 -15.92
N GLY A 97 -0.21 5.26 -14.96
CA GLY A 97 -1.11 4.13 -15.18
C GLY A 97 -2.51 4.56 -15.58
#